data_AF-A0A651ENL1-F1
#
_entry.id   AF-A0A651ENL1-F1
#
_cell.length_a   1.000
_cell.length_b   1.000
_cell.length_c   1.000
_cell.angle_alpha   90.00
_cell.angle_beta   90.00
_cell.angle_gamma   90.00
#
_symmetry.space_group_name_H-M   'P 1'
#
loop_
_entity.id
_entity.type
_entity.pdbx_description
1 polymer ?
#
loop_
_entity_poly.entity_id
_entity_poly.type
_entity_poly.pdbx_seq_one_letter_code
_entity_poly.pdbx_strand_id
1 'polypeptide(L)'
;MSDFDFFENLNELSSLADAFDPAQYRDVPADWVVLMTDVVNSTEAIRDGRYKEVNVAGAVAVVSVSNLFGHLRFPYVFGGDGATMLVPPVHAASCEAVLHDTATTMQASFGLEVRVGAVAVRDLIAENAPVRVARIRLSERYVQAALDGTGVALAEEWLKSGRLERSPESPVRASTAGFSCRWDEIPSTAGETVALIVEALDPVESARAATLQDAAGLVDRIIGSVETRNPVAEGVQRHIRRRAAIDIEAAVHARGARGFRRLCERVRVRFELRAHALIMLLRLPVTRVGKYLPDGKLHNIVNADVQKFDGRLKMVIACSTPARMSLEEKLSALEAEGRIRYGIHVTDRAIMTCLIHAEAPEEVHFVDAADGGYAQAAIQLKAKTPVPDLRR
;
A
#
# COMPACT_ATOMS: atom_id res chain seq x y z
N MET A 1 0.67 21.71 19.35
CA MET A 1 1.21 21.59 17.98
C MET A 1 1.45 20.11 17.79
N SER A 2 0.77 19.49 16.83
CA SER A 2 0.98 18.08 16.48
C SER A 2 2.42 17.96 15.97
N ASP A 3 3.12 16.89 16.33
CA ASP A 3 4.46 16.64 15.77
C ASP A 3 4.39 16.45 14.23
N PHE A 4 3.19 16.17 13.70
CA PHE A 4 2.87 16.09 12.28
C PHE A 4 2.27 17.38 11.68
N ASP A 5 2.35 18.53 12.37
CA ASP A 5 1.78 19.81 11.92
C ASP A 5 2.17 20.18 10.48
N PHE A 6 3.40 19.89 10.05
CA PHE A 6 3.82 20.11 8.66
C PHE A 6 2.90 19.39 7.65
N PHE A 7 2.64 18.10 7.89
CA PHE A 7 1.81 17.28 7.00
C PHE A 7 0.33 17.65 7.13
N GLU A 8 -0.17 17.80 8.36
CA GLU A 8 -1.59 18.11 8.64
C GLU A 8 -2.04 19.46 8.06
N ASN A 9 -1.12 20.41 7.87
CA ASN A 9 -1.40 21.72 7.28
C ASN A 9 -1.27 21.77 5.74
N LEU A 10 -0.88 20.69 5.08
CA LEU A 10 -0.87 20.65 3.61
C LEU A 10 -2.30 20.66 3.07
N ASN A 11 -2.48 21.36 1.94
CA ASN A 11 -3.73 21.35 1.20
C ASN A 11 -4.09 19.93 0.76
N GLU A 12 -5.38 19.59 0.90
CA GLU A 12 -5.88 18.29 0.49
C GLU A 12 -6.45 18.37 -0.92
N LEU A 13 -5.83 17.64 -1.83
CA LEU A 13 -6.22 17.49 -3.21
C LEU A 13 -7.50 16.67 -3.32
N SER A 14 -8.33 17.02 -4.29
CA SER A 14 -9.62 16.38 -4.56
C SER A 14 -9.53 15.16 -5.47
N SER A 15 -8.46 15.04 -6.25
CA SER A 15 -8.31 13.95 -7.21
C SER A 15 -6.85 13.50 -7.35
N LEU A 16 -6.65 12.29 -7.87
CA LEU A 16 -5.32 11.79 -8.23
C LEU A 16 -4.68 12.62 -9.35
N ALA A 17 -5.49 13.16 -10.27
CA ALA A 17 -4.98 13.94 -11.39
C ALA A 17 -4.28 15.23 -10.93
N ASP A 18 -4.78 15.83 -9.84
CA ASP A 18 -4.15 16.99 -9.21
C ASP A 18 -2.77 16.64 -8.62
N ALA A 19 -2.58 15.39 -8.20
CA ALA A 19 -1.32 14.91 -7.66
C ALA A 19 -0.22 14.74 -8.71
N PHE A 20 -0.49 14.94 -10.00
CA PHE A 20 0.55 14.96 -11.02
C PHE A 20 1.22 16.35 -11.13
N ASP A 21 0.57 17.41 -10.66
CA ASP A 21 1.10 18.77 -10.69
C ASP A 21 2.16 18.95 -9.57
N PRO A 22 3.45 19.18 -9.91
CA PRO A 22 4.51 19.37 -8.93
C PRO A 22 4.26 20.56 -7.99
N ALA A 23 3.48 21.57 -8.41
CA ALA A 23 3.17 22.74 -7.59
C ALA A 23 2.29 22.41 -6.37
N GLN A 24 1.65 21.25 -6.36
CA GLN A 24 0.83 20.77 -5.23
C GLN A 24 1.69 20.17 -4.11
N TYR A 25 2.97 19.92 -4.35
CA TYR A 25 3.86 19.26 -3.42
C TYR A 25 4.66 20.25 -2.58
N ARG A 26 5.01 19.82 -1.36
CA ARG A 26 5.94 20.55 -0.48
C ARG A 26 7.13 19.67 -0.13
N ASP A 27 8.30 20.27 -0.05
CA ASP A 27 9.51 19.60 0.41
C ASP A 27 9.33 19.13 1.85
N VAL A 28 9.66 17.87 2.10
CA VAL A 28 9.66 17.31 3.45
C VAL A 28 10.79 17.96 4.26
N PRO A 29 10.56 18.34 5.53
CA PRO A 29 11.60 18.97 6.34
C PRO A 29 12.85 18.10 6.46
N ALA A 30 14.03 18.72 6.39
CA ALA A 30 15.31 18.01 6.34
C ALA A 30 15.64 17.20 7.62
N ASP A 31 14.99 17.50 8.73
CA ASP A 31 15.11 16.78 10.00
C ASP A 31 14.15 15.58 10.12
N TRP A 32 13.19 15.42 9.19
CA TRP A 32 12.33 14.23 9.14
C TRP A 32 13.11 13.01 8.65
N VAL A 33 12.51 11.84 8.85
CA VAL A 33 13.07 10.54 8.50
C VAL A 33 12.11 9.79 7.57
N VAL A 34 12.66 9.24 6.49
CA VAL A 34 12.00 8.26 5.63
C VAL A 34 12.19 6.88 6.27
N LEU A 35 11.10 6.27 6.72
CA LEU A 35 11.07 4.90 7.19
C LEU A 35 10.49 4.00 6.11
N MET A 36 11.06 2.80 5.96
CA MET A 36 10.60 1.86 4.94
C MET A 36 10.75 0.41 5.36
N THR A 37 9.83 -0.41 4.84
CA THR A 37 9.90 -1.86 4.91
C THR A 37 9.83 -2.48 3.53
N ASP A 38 10.52 -3.62 3.35
CA ASP A 38 10.55 -4.37 2.09
C ASP A 38 10.75 -5.86 2.39
N VAL A 39 9.86 -6.72 1.89
CA VAL A 39 9.98 -8.17 2.05
C VAL A 39 11.08 -8.70 1.14
N VAL A 40 12.09 -9.37 1.72
CA VAL A 40 13.17 -10.01 0.97
C VAL A 40 12.60 -11.16 0.14
N ASN A 41 13.01 -11.24 -1.13
CA ASN A 41 12.55 -12.27 -2.09
C ASN A 41 11.02 -12.38 -2.18
N SER A 42 10.30 -11.26 -2.05
CA SER A 42 8.84 -11.20 -2.15
C SER A 42 8.33 -11.89 -3.42
N THR A 43 9.03 -11.73 -4.55
CA THR A 43 8.70 -12.37 -5.83
C THR A 43 8.68 -13.90 -5.76
N GLU A 44 9.60 -14.53 -5.03
CA GLU A 44 9.64 -15.99 -4.89
C GLU A 44 8.49 -16.46 -3.99
N ALA A 45 8.27 -15.81 -2.85
CA ALA A 45 7.14 -16.11 -1.99
C ALA A 45 5.78 -15.95 -2.71
N ILE A 46 5.68 -14.95 -3.61
CA ILE A 46 4.51 -14.75 -4.47
C ILE A 46 4.31 -15.95 -5.42
N ARG A 47 5.38 -16.41 -6.09
CA ARG A 47 5.32 -17.58 -6.98
C ARG A 47 4.90 -18.85 -6.24
N ASP A 48 5.28 -18.98 -4.98
CA ASP A 48 4.88 -20.09 -4.10
C ASP A 48 3.43 -19.98 -3.59
N GLY A 49 2.64 -19.00 -4.07
CA GLY A 49 1.25 -18.79 -3.66
C GLY A 49 1.10 -18.15 -2.28
N ARG A 50 2.16 -17.56 -1.73
CA ARG A 50 2.20 -16.95 -0.39
C ARG A 50 1.98 -15.44 -0.42
N TYR A 51 1.44 -14.92 -1.51
CA TYR A 51 1.28 -13.48 -1.72
C TYR A 51 0.45 -12.78 -0.64
N LYS A 52 -0.56 -13.45 -0.07
CA LYS A 52 -1.33 -12.91 1.05
C LYS A 52 -0.46 -12.67 2.30
N GLU A 53 0.52 -13.53 2.56
CA GLU A 53 1.45 -13.36 3.69
C GLU A 53 2.38 -12.15 3.44
N VAL A 54 2.83 -11.97 2.19
CA VAL A 54 3.64 -10.82 1.76
C VAL A 54 2.87 -9.50 1.93
N ASN A 55 1.61 -9.46 1.49
CA ASN A 55 0.73 -8.30 1.66
C ASN A 55 0.49 -7.95 3.13
N VAL A 56 0.30 -8.97 3.96
CA VAL A 56 0.14 -8.80 5.40
C VAL A 56 1.41 -8.24 6.05
N ALA A 57 2.60 -8.63 5.61
CA ALA A 57 3.85 -8.08 6.13
C ALA A 57 3.95 -6.57 5.91
N GLY A 58 3.64 -6.07 4.71
CA GLY A 58 3.62 -4.64 4.43
C GLY A 58 2.50 -3.90 5.17
N ALA A 59 1.29 -4.48 5.25
CA ALA A 59 0.17 -3.83 5.92
C ALA A 59 0.38 -3.74 7.44
N VAL A 60 0.89 -4.79 8.08
CA VAL A 60 1.17 -4.81 9.53
C VAL A 60 2.23 -3.78 9.90
N ALA A 61 3.20 -3.49 9.02
CA ALA A 61 4.13 -2.38 9.25
C ALA A 61 3.39 -1.04 9.47
N VAL A 62 2.43 -0.72 8.59
CA VAL A 62 1.59 0.49 8.71
C VAL A 62 0.73 0.44 9.98
N VAL A 63 0.08 -0.71 10.26
CA VAL A 63 -0.74 -0.90 11.49
C VAL A 63 0.08 -0.60 12.75
N SER A 64 1.29 -1.15 12.81
CA SER A 64 2.10 -1.08 14.02
C SER A 64 2.60 0.33 14.29
N VAL A 65 2.95 1.07 13.23
CA VAL A 65 3.29 2.50 13.35
C VAL A 65 2.05 3.34 13.67
N SER A 66 0.89 3.08 13.05
CA SER A 66 -0.33 3.84 13.37
C SER A 66 -0.74 3.67 14.82
N ASN A 67 -0.58 2.47 15.39
CA ASN A 67 -0.86 2.19 16.79
C ASN A 67 0.05 2.93 17.77
N LEU A 68 1.24 3.40 17.35
CA LEU A 68 2.05 4.30 18.17
C LEU A 68 1.42 5.69 18.31
N PHE A 69 0.77 6.16 17.25
CA PHE A 69 0.18 7.50 17.18
C PHE A 69 -1.29 7.51 17.61
N GLY A 70 -1.97 6.36 17.59
CA GLY A 70 -3.40 6.27 17.84
C GLY A 70 -4.27 6.77 16.66
N HIS A 71 -3.68 7.03 15.49
CA HIS A 71 -4.38 7.47 14.29
C HIS A 71 -3.63 7.09 13.00
N LEU A 72 -4.29 7.26 11.85
CA LEU A 72 -3.70 7.07 10.51
C LEU A 72 -3.28 8.38 9.81
N ARG A 73 -3.34 9.51 10.51
CA ARG A 73 -2.99 10.85 10.01
C ARG A 73 -1.47 11.12 9.97
N PHE A 74 -0.72 10.27 9.29
CA PHE A 74 0.70 10.49 8.99
C PHE A 74 0.98 10.06 7.54
N PRO A 75 2.02 10.57 6.88
CA PRO A 75 2.29 10.24 5.49
C PRO A 75 2.84 8.82 5.36
N TYR A 76 2.10 7.95 4.67
CA TYR A 76 2.55 6.62 4.27
C TYR A 76 2.06 6.24 2.88
N VAL A 77 2.81 5.36 2.21
CA VAL A 77 2.45 4.72 0.95
C VAL A 77 2.67 3.22 1.08
N PHE A 78 1.65 2.42 0.81
CA PHE A 78 1.72 0.97 0.81
C PHE A 78 2.08 0.44 -0.59
N GLY A 79 3.07 -0.44 -0.67
CA GLY A 79 3.63 -0.97 -1.92
C GLY A 79 3.21 -2.39 -2.28
N GLY A 80 2.43 -3.08 -1.44
CA GLY A 80 2.10 -4.50 -1.62
C GLY A 80 3.01 -5.41 -0.78
N ASP A 81 4.33 -5.28 -0.89
CA ASP A 81 5.32 -6.08 -0.15
C ASP A 81 6.12 -5.26 0.88
N GLY A 82 5.65 -4.05 1.16
CA GLY A 82 6.33 -3.07 1.99
C GLY A 82 5.52 -1.80 2.16
N ALA A 83 6.06 -0.86 2.92
CA ALA A 83 5.49 0.47 3.09
C ALA A 83 6.59 1.51 3.24
N THR A 84 6.35 2.71 2.73
CA THR A 84 7.17 3.91 2.98
C THR A 84 6.39 4.85 3.88
N MET A 85 7.06 5.47 4.85
CA MET A 85 6.46 6.40 5.81
C MET A 85 7.39 7.58 6.03
N LEU A 86 6.85 8.78 6.27
CA LEU A 86 7.64 9.93 6.72
C LEU A 86 7.26 10.25 8.15
N VAL A 87 8.26 10.40 9.02
CA VAL A 87 8.04 10.70 10.43
C VAL A 87 8.94 11.84 10.90
N PRO A 88 8.44 12.68 11.82
CA PRO A 88 9.27 13.65 12.54
C PRO A 88 10.40 12.97 13.33
N PRO A 89 11.52 13.66 13.58
CA PRO A 89 12.68 13.08 14.25
C PRO A 89 12.37 12.55 15.66
N VAL A 90 11.41 13.17 16.36
CA VAL A 90 10.98 12.76 17.72
C VAL A 90 10.38 11.35 17.75
N HIS A 91 9.82 10.88 16.63
CA HIS A 91 9.20 9.56 16.53
C HIS A 91 10.06 8.53 15.80
N ALA A 92 11.09 8.96 15.07
CA ALA A 92 11.90 8.09 14.21
C ALA A 92 12.40 6.83 14.91
N ALA A 93 13.06 6.97 16.07
CA ALA A 93 13.60 5.83 16.82
C ALA A 93 12.50 4.86 17.31
N SER A 94 11.37 5.38 17.78
CA SER A 94 10.23 4.55 18.25
C SER A 94 9.58 3.79 17.10
N CYS A 95 9.40 4.45 15.95
CA CYS A 95 8.84 3.83 14.76
C CYS A 95 9.77 2.77 14.18
N GLU A 96 11.07 3.05 14.06
CA GLU A 96 12.08 2.09 13.63
C GLU A 96 12.10 0.85 14.54
N ALA A 97 12.11 1.06 15.86
CA ALA A 97 12.04 0.00 16.87
C ALA A 97 10.78 -0.87 16.73
N VAL A 98 9.63 -0.28 16.42
CA VAL A 98 8.38 -1.00 16.14
C VAL A 98 8.44 -1.78 14.83
N LEU A 99 9.01 -1.19 13.78
CA LEU A 99 9.14 -1.86 12.48
C LEU A 99 10.08 -3.07 12.57
N HIS A 100 11.17 -3.00 13.34
CA HIS A 100 12.04 -4.15 13.60
C HIS A 100 11.31 -5.28 14.33
N ASP A 101 10.52 -4.97 15.36
CA ASP A 101 9.73 -5.99 16.06
C ASP A 101 8.63 -6.59 15.18
N THR A 102 8.04 -5.79 14.29
CA THR A 102 7.13 -6.27 13.24
C THR A 102 7.85 -7.20 12.26
N ALA A 103 9.07 -6.88 11.82
CA ALA A 103 9.89 -7.73 10.96
C ALA A 103 10.18 -9.09 11.64
N THR A 104 10.60 -9.08 12.90
CA THR A 104 10.78 -10.30 13.72
C THR A 104 9.49 -11.10 13.82
N THR A 105 8.35 -10.41 13.96
CA THR A 105 7.04 -11.06 14.01
C THR A 105 6.67 -11.71 12.68
N MET A 106 6.98 -11.09 11.54
CA MET A 106 6.74 -11.66 10.21
C MET A 106 7.64 -12.87 9.95
N GLN A 107 8.90 -12.80 10.37
CA GLN A 107 9.82 -13.93 10.33
C GLN A 107 9.31 -15.10 11.20
N ALA A 108 8.86 -14.84 12.42
CA ALA A 108 8.33 -15.91 13.30
C ALA A 108 6.99 -16.50 12.81
N SER A 109 6.13 -15.66 12.21
CA SER A 109 4.78 -16.05 11.78
C SER A 109 4.78 -16.79 10.45
N PHE A 110 5.56 -16.29 9.49
CA PHE A 110 5.54 -16.73 8.10
C PHE A 110 6.91 -17.17 7.59
N GLY A 111 8.01 -16.90 8.30
CA GLY A 111 9.35 -17.12 7.76
C GLY A 111 9.70 -16.16 6.62
N LEU A 112 9.07 -14.98 6.61
CA LEU A 112 9.38 -13.90 5.67
C LEU A 112 10.39 -12.96 6.33
N GLU A 113 11.54 -12.79 5.69
CA GLU A 113 12.53 -11.78 6.08
C GLU A 113 12.05 -10.41 5.57
N VAL A 114 12.01 -9.42 6.46
CA VAL A 114 11.58 -8.06 6.15
C VAL A 114 12.73 -7.11 6.46
N ARG A 115 13.16 -6.35 5.45
CA ARG A 115 14.10 -5.24 5.62
C ARG A 115 13.37 -4.08 6.28
N VAL A 116 14.07 -3.39 7.17
CA VAL A 116 13.64 -2.13 7.78
C VAL A 116 14.76 -1.13 7.54
N GLY A 117 14.40 0.06 7.04
CA GLY A 117 15.34 1.14 6.79
C GLY A 117 14.82 2.45 7.36
N ALA A 118 15.75 3.25 7.86
CA ALA A 118 15.53 4.62 8.28
C ALA A 118 16.58 5.51 7.60
N VAL A 119 16.14 6.56 6.92
CA VAL A 119 17.02 7.51 6.21
C VAL A 119 16.60 8.92 6.54
N ALA A 120 17.51 9.75 7.03
CA ALA A 120 17.20 11.14 7.27
C ALA A 120 17.01 11.89 5.94
N VAL A 121 15.99 12.75 5.86
CA VAL A 121 15.69 13.50 4.62
C VAL A 121 16.87 14.40 4.22
N ARG A 122 17.62 14.95 5.19
CA ARG A 122 18.87 15.68 4.93
C ARG A 122 19.91 14.89 4.13
N ASP A 123 20.01 13.58 4.34
CA ASP A 123 21.02 12.75 3.68
C ASP A 123 20.63 12.51 2.21
N LEU A 124 19.32 12.39 1.95
CA LEU A 124 18.79 12.33 0.59
C LEU A 124 18.94 13.67 -0.14
N ILE A 125 18.69 14.79 0.54
CA ILE A 125 18.92 16.14 -0.01
C ILE A 125 20.41 16.34 -0.35
N ALA A 126 21.33 15.85 0.49
CA ALA A 126 22.77 15.94 0.23
C ALA A 126 23.19 15.20 -1.06
N GLU A 127 22.41 14.21 -1.49
CA GLU A 127 22.60 13.44 -2.71
C GLU A 127 21.76 14.00 -3.89
N ASN A 128 21.25 15.23 -3.76
CA ASN A 128 20.34 15.90 -4.70
C ASN A 128 19.06 15.10 -4.99
N ALA A 129 18.58 14.35 -4.00
CA ALA A 129 17.38 13.52 -4.11
C ALA A 129 16.28 14.06 -3.17
N PRO A 130 15.50 15.07 -3.59
CA PRO A 130 14.46 15.64 -2.74
C PRO A 130 13.34 14.63 -2.48
N VAL A 131 12.71 14.77 -1.33
CA VAL A 131 11.47 14.07 -0.97
C VAL A 131 10.39 15.12 -0.80
N ARG A 132 9.30 14.98 -1.56
CA ARG A 132 8.17 15.88 -1.52
C ARG A 132 6.90 15.10 -1.21
N VAL A 133 5.94 15.77 -0.56
CA VAL A 133 4.68 15.15 -0.16
C VAL A 133 3.49 16.08 -0.43
N ALA A 134 2.38 15.47 -0.84
CA ALA A 134 1.06 16.09 -0.93
C ALA A 134 0.01 15.18 -0.26
N ARG A 135 -1.20 15.71 -0.06
CA ARG A 135 -2.32 14.97 0.54
C ARG A 135 -3.45 14.87 -0.45
N ILE A 136 -3.99 13.67 -0.64
CA ILE A 136 -5.16 13.42 -1.49
C ILE A 136 -6.29 12.92 -0.61
N ARG A 137 -7.43 13.61 -0.62
CA ARG A 137 -8.63 13.13 0.08
C ARG A 137 -9.41 12.22 -0.85
N LEU A 138 -9.40 10.92 -0.54
CA LEU A 138 -10.13 9.91 -1.32
C LEU A 138 -11.54 9.67 -0.75
N SER A 139 -11.72 9.88 0.55
CA SER A 139 -13.03 9.83 1.20
C SER A 139 -13.07 10.74 2.43
N GLU A 140 -14.25 10.85 3.06
CA GLU A 140 -14.39 11.57 4.35
C GLU A 140 -13.47 11.03 5.45
N ARG A 141 -13.03 9.76 5.36
CA ARG A 141 -12.28 9.07 6.41
C ARG A 141 -10.91 8.56 5.95
N TYR A 142 -10.53 8.85 4.70
CA TYR A 142 -9.25 8.44 4.14
C TYR A 142 -8.58 9.57 3.38
N VAL A 143 -7.46 10.01 3.93
CA VAL A 143 -6.52 10.94 3.29
C VAL A 143 -5.23 10.17 3.02
N GLN A 144 -4.91 10.02 1.74
CA GLN A 144 -3.71 9.35 1.27
C GLN A 144 -2.57 10.36 1.12
N ALA A 145 -1.34 9.95 1.44
CA ALA A 145 -0.16 10.70 1.06
C ALA A 145 0.24 10.37 -0.38
N ALA A 146 0.57 11.41 -1.15
CA ALA A 146 1.25 11.26 -2.42
C ALA A 146 2.71 11.69 -2.25
N LEU A 147 3.64 10.88 -2.73
CA LEU A 147 5.07 11.18 -2.65
C LEU A 147 5.59 11.52 -4.04
N ASP A 148 6.52 12.46 -4.11
CA ASP A 148 7.22 12.82 -5.35
C ASP A 148 8.68 13.20 -5.05
N GLY A 149 9.49 13.30 -6.10
CA GLY A 149 10.94 13.44 -6.02
C GLY A 149 11.68 12.11 -6.10
N THR A 150 13.00 12.17 -6.15
CA THR A 150 13.87 11.00 -6.34
C THR A 150 14.35 10.38 -5.02
N GLY A 151 14.14 11.06 -3.89
CA GLY A 151 14.66 10.62 -2.59
C GLY A 151 14.09 9.29 -2.09
N VAL A 152 12.79 9.01 -2.31
CA VAL A 152 12.19 7.73 -1.91
C VAL A 152 12.80 6.56 -2.68
N ALA A 153 12.99 6.72 -3.99
CA ALA A 153 13.60 5.70 -4.83
C ALA A 153 15.06 5.45 -4.45
N LEU A 154 15.82 6.52 -4.15
CA LEU A 154 17.20 6.40 -3.66
C LEU A 154 17.28 5.71 -2.29
N ALA A 155 16.37 6.03 -1.38
CA ALA A 155 16.31 5.37 -0.08
C ALA A 155 15.96 3.87 -0.20
N GLU A 156 15.06 3.50 -1.13
CA GLU A 156 14.76 2.09 -1.43
C GLU A 156 16.00 1.35 -1.97
N GLU A 157 16.79 2.01 -2.82
CA GLU A 157 18.06 1.47 -3.31
C GLU A 157 19.07 1.26 -2.17
N TRP A 158 19.19 2.22 -1.24
CA TRP A 158 20.06 2.08 -0.07
C TRP A 158 19.64 0.94 0.85
N LEU A 159 18.32 0.75 1.04
CA LEU A 159 17.78 -0.38 1.78
C LEU A 159 18.14 -1.71 1.11
N LYS A 160 17.97 -1.81 -0.21
CA LYS A 160 18.17 -3.06 -0.97
C LYS A 160 19.63 -3.42 -1.17
N SER A 161 20.51 -2.42 -1.27
CA SER A 161 21.97 -2.61 -1.32
C SER A 161 22.58 -2.96 0.03
N GLY A 162 21.84 -2.81 1.13
CA GLY A 162 22.35 -3.02 2.48
C GLY A 162 23.23 -1.88 3.00
N ARG A 163 23.18 -0.70 2.36
CA ARG A 163 23.86 0.52 2.84
C ARG A 163 23.31 1.00 4.18
N LEU A 164 22.04 0.71 4.46
CA LEU A 164 21.40 1.04 5.73
C LEU A 164 21.77 0.01 6.78
N GLU A 165 22.38 0.45 7.88
CA GLU A 165 22.71 -0.42 9.01
C GLU A 165 21.43 -1.02 9.62
N ARG A 166 21.45 -2.31 9.94
CA ARG A 166 20.37 -2.95 10.69
C ARG A 166 20.52 -2.56 12.16
N SER A 167 19.60 -1.77 12.69
CA SER A 167 19.53 -1.53 14.12
C SER A 167 19.23 -2.87 14.85
N PRO A 168 19.89 -3.16 15.98
CA PRO A 168 19.72 -4.43 16.69
C PRO A 168 18.29 -4.62 17.21
N GLU A 169 17.99 -5.85 17.65
CA GLU A 169 16.69 -6.25 18.18
C GLU A 169 16.10 -5.20 19.13
N SER A 170 14.87 -4.79 18.81
CA SER A 170 14.15 -3.81 19.58
C SER A 170 13.50 -4.47 20.81
N PRO A 171 13.63 -3.91 22.02
CA PRO A 171 12.88 -4.37 23.19
C PRO A 171 11.39 -3.96 23.12
N VAL A 172 11.00 -3.18 22.11
CA VAL A 172 9.63 -2.70 21.94
C VAL A 172 8.75 -3.81 21.37
N ARG A 173 7.55 -3.94 21.92
CA ARG A 173 6.54 -4.87 21.43
C ARG A 173 5.50 -4.12 20.60
N ALA A 174 5.60 -4.24 19.28
CA ALA A 174 4.66 -3.70 18.32
C ALA A 174 3.25 -4.23 18.54
N SER A 175 2.27 -3.32 18.54
CA SER A 175 0.86 -3.68 18.55
C SER A 175 0.38 -4.00 17.14
N THR A 176 -0.29 -5.13 16.98
CA THR A 176 -1.02 -5.50 15.75
C THR A 176 -2.52 -5.29 15.92
N ALA A 177 -2.95 -4.56 16.95
CA ALA A 177 -4.36 -4.22 17.16
C ALA A 177 -4.91 -3.48 15.94
N GLY A 178 -6.15 -3.77 15.55
CA GLY A 178 -6.76 -3.17 14.37
C GLY A 178 -6.44 -3.86 13.04
N PHE A 179 -5.36 -4.67 12.96
CA PHE A 179 -5.12 -5.51 11.80
C PHE A 179 -6.19 -6.61 11.69
N SER A 180 -6.90 -6.64 10.56
CA SER A 180 -7.78 -7.73 10.21
C SER A 180 -7.84 -7.89 8.70
N CYS A 181 -7.79 -9.12 8.20
CA CYS A 181 -8.01 -9.40 6.79
C CYS A 181 -9.11 -10.44 6.73
N ARG A 182 -10.36 -9.97 6.66
CA ARG A 182 -11.56 -10.82 6.78
C ARG A 182 -12.25 -11.13 5.46
N TRP A 183 -11.62 -10.72 4.37
CA TRP A 183 -12.14 -10.85 3.02
C TRP A 183 -11.35 -11.90 2.23
N ASP A 184 -12.09 -12.67 1.45
CA ASP A 184 -11.50 -13.57 0.46
C ASP A 184 -11.00 -12.76 -0.74
N GLU A 185 -10.31 -13.42 -1.67
CA GLU A 185 -9.97 -12.80 -2.96
C GLU A 185 -11.26 -12.33 -3.66
N ILE A 186 -11.23 -11.13 -4.24
CA ILE A 186 -12.38 -10.46 -4.83
C ILE A 186 -12.35 -10.72 -6.34
N PRO A 187 -13.25 -11.56 -6.89
CA PRO A 187 -13.27 -11.83 -8.32
C PRO A 187 -13.58 -10.54 -9.11
N SER A 188 -12.95 -10.39 -10.27
CA SER A 188 -13.21 -9.24 -11.15
C SER A 188 -14.68 -9.19 -11.56
N THR A 189 -15.24 -7.99 -11.55
CA THR A 189 -16.58 -7.70 -12.10
C THR A 189 -16.61 -7.67 -13.63
N ALA A 190 -15.45 -7.50 -14.27
CA ALA A 190 -15.33 -7.31 -15.73
C ALA A 190 -14.51 -8.40 -16.44
N GLY A 191 -14.03 -9.40 -15.69
CA GLY A 191 -13.27 -10.55 -16.18
C GLY A 191 -11.79 -10.51 -15.83
N GLU A 192 -11.15 -9.34 -15.91
CA GLU A 192 -9.74 -9.15 -15.54
C GLU A 192 -9.59 -8.13 -14.40
N THR A 193 -8.58 -8.33 -13.55
CA THR A 193 -8.05 -7.33 -12.61
C THR A 193 -6.60 -7.07 -12.99
N VAL A 194 -6.26 -5.80 -13.19
CA VAL A 194 -4.98 -5.36 -13.72
C VAL A 194 -4.28 -4.47 -12.69
N ALA A 195 -3.03 -4.80 -12.34
CA ALA A 195 -2.12 -3.88 -11.66
C ALA A 195 -1.29 -3.16 -12.71
N LEU A 196 -1.37 -1.83 -12.74
CA LEU A 196 -0.68 -0.96 -13.70
C LEU A 196 0.27 -0.02 -12.94
N ILE A 197 1.50 0.11 -13.43
CA ILE A 197 2.48 1.11 -12.99
C ILE A 197 2.97 1.89 -14.21
N VAL A 198 2.88 3.22 -14.16
CA VAL A 198 3.36 4.12 -15.23
C VAL A 198 4.36 5.11 -14.66
N GLU A 199 5.53 5.20 -15.29
CA GLU A 199 6.60 6.15 -14.98
C GLU A 199 6.81 7.07 -16.19
N ALA A 200 6.69 8.38 -16.00
CA ALA A 200 7.00 9.36 -17.04
C ALA A 200 8.50 9.69 -17.06
N LEU A 201 9.08 9.84 -18.26
CA LEU A 201 10.54 9.89 -18.45
C LEU A 201 11.10 11.28 -18.72
N ASP A 202 10.24 12.28 -18.95
CA ASP A 202 10.70 13.62 -19.31
C ASP A 202 11.50 14.25 -18.15
N PRO A 203 12.65 14.91 -18.40
CA PRO A 203 13.39 15.60 -17.34
C PRO A 203 12.66 16.83 -16.80
N VAL A 204 11.73 17.40 -17.57
CA VAL A 204 10.95 18.58 -17.18
C VAL A 204 9.69 18.14 -16.44
N GLU A 205 9.53 18.60 -15.19
CA GLU A 205 8.45 18.15 -14.32
C GLU A 205 7.05 18.43 -14.88
N SER A 206 6.85 19.59 -15.53
CA SER A 206 5.57 19.93 -16.16
C SER A 206 5.23 19.01 -17.34
N ALA A 207 6.23 18.56 -18.09
CA ALA A 207 6.03 17.63 -19.20
C ALA A 207 5.78 16.20 -18.71
N ARG A 208 6.42 15.79 -17.60
CA ARG A 208 6.06 14.55 -16.88
C ARG A 208 4.61 14.58 -16.40
N ALA A 209 4.21 15.68 -15.75
CA ALA A 209 2.85 15.86 -15.25
C ALA A 209 1.82 15.72 -16.38
N ALA A 210 2.03 16.40 -17.51
CA ALA A 210 1.18 16.29 -18.69
C ALA A 210 1.13 14.85 -19.24
N THR A 211 2.27 14.15 -19.27
CA THR A 211 2.31 12.75 -19.73
C THR A 211 1.58 11.79 -18.79
N LEU A 212 1.66 12.01 -17.48
CA LEU A 212 0.89 11.25 -16.49
C LEU A 212 -0.61 11.54 -16.57
N GLN A 213 -1.00 12.80 -16.80
CA GLN A 213 -2.38 13.19 -17.08
C GLN A 213 -2.91 12.51 -18.35
N ASP A 214 -2.11 12.48 -19.42
CA ASP A 214 -2.47 11.78 -20.66
C ASP A 214 -2.69 10.27 -20.41
N ALA A 215 -1.77 9.63 -19.67
CA ALA A 215 -1.85 8.21 -19.33
C ALA A 215 -3.08 7.90 -18.47
N ALA A 216 -3.34 8.67 -17.41
CA ALA A 216 -4.54 8.54 -16.59
C ALA A 216 -5.82 8.76 -17.42
N GLY A 217 -5.81 9.77 -18.29
CA GLY A 217 -6.91 10.04 -19.20
C GLY A 217 -7.16 8.93 -20.23
N LEU A 218 -6.13 8.18 -20.64
CA LEU A 218 -6.33 6.97 -21.45
C LEU A 218 -7.08 5.89 -20.66
N VAL A 219 -6.75 5.67 -19.39
CA VAL A 219 -7.47 4.73 -18.54
C VAL A 219 -8.93 5.16 -18.39
N ASP A 220 -9.18 6.44 -18.13
CA ASP A 220 -10.54 6.98 -17.98
C ASP A 220 -11.37 6.82 -19.27
N ARG A 221 -10.78 7.08 -20.44
CA ARG A 221 -11.48 6.98 -21.74
C ARG A 221 -11.75 5.53 -22.17
N ILE A 222 -10.83 4.61 -21.91
CA ILE A 222 -10.90 3.23 -22.42
C ILE A 222 -11.66 2.32 -21.44
N ILE A 223 -11.42 2.48 -20.13
CA ILE A 223 -11.95 1.57 -19.11
C ILE A 223 -13.13 2.20 -18.37
N GLY A 224 -13.07 3.51 -18.11
CA GLY A 224 -14.12 4.25 -17.41
C GLY A 224 -13.66 4.90 -16.11
N SER A 225 -14.63 5.45 -15.37
CA SER A 225 -14.40 6.18 -14.12
C SER A 225 -13.92 5.27 -12.99
N VAL A 226 -13.41 5.89 -11.92
CA VAL A 226 -12.92 5.18 -10.72
C VAL A 226 -13.96 4.21 -10.15
N GLU A 227 -15.22 4.61 -10.09
CA GLU A 227 -16.33 3.82 -9.56
C GLU A 227 -16.58 2.57 -10.41
N THR A 228 -16.55 2.70 -11.73
CA THR A 228 -16.83 1.60 -12.66
C THR A 228 -15.68 0.60 -12.75
N ARG A 229 -14.44 1.08 -12.59
CA ARG A 229 -13.22 0.28 -12.69
C ARG A 229 -12.70 -0.25 -11.35
N ASN A 230 -13.37 0.08 -10.24
CA ASN A 230 -12.96 -0.37 -8.91
C ASN A 230 -13.14 -1.90 -8.78
N PRO A 231 -12.08 -2.68 -8.54
CA PRO A 231 -12.21 -4.12 -8.35
C PRO A 231 -12.98 -4.48 -7.07
N VAL A 232 -13.01 -3.58 -6.07
CA VAL A 232 -13.87 -3.71 -4.90
C VAL A 232 -15.23 -3.14 -5.25
N ALA A 233 -16.18 -4.02 -5.53
CA ALA A 233 -17.54 -3.64 -5.88
C ALA A 233 -18.59 -4.33 -5.00
N GLU A 234 -19.83 -3.87 -5.07
CA GLU A 234 -20.93 -4.53 -4.40
C GLU A 234 -21.18 -5.94 -4.98
N GLY A 235 -21.61 -6.89 -4.16
CA GLY A 235 -21.95 -8.25 -4.61
C GLY A 235 -20.77 -9.22 -4.77
N VAL A 236 -19.56 -8.75 -5.11
CA VAL A 236 -18.36 -9.61 -5.27
C VAL A 236 -17.59 -9.84 -3.96
N GLN A 237 -17.76 -8.94 -2.99
CA GLN A 237 -17.11 -9.04 -1.69
C GLN A 237 -17.66 -10.18 -0.84
N ARG A 238 -16.79 -11.15 -0.53
CA ARG A 238 -17.11 -12.33 0.30
C ARG A 238 -16.21 -12.38 1.53
N HIS A 239 -16.80 -12.68 2.68
CA HIS A 239 -16.02 -13.01 3.86
C HIS A 239 -15.25 -14.30 3.65
N ILE A 240 -14.09 -14.40 4.30
CA ILE A 240 -13.24 -15.58 4.25
C ILE A 240 -14.04 -16.84 4.58
N ARG A 241 -14.01 -17.80 3.65
CA ARG A 241 -14.46 -19.17 3.89
C ARG A 241 -13.28 -20.12 4.16
N ARG A 242 -12.08 -19.77 3.68
CA ARG A 242 -10.89 -20.62 3.73
C ARG A 242 -10.20 -20.57 5.09
N ARG A 243 -9.83 -21.74 5.62
CA ARG A 243 -9.09 -21.88 6.89
C ARG A 243 -7.73 -21.17 6.87
N ALA A 244 -7.07 -21.11 5.71
CA ALA A 244 -5.74 -20.51 5.55
C ALA A 244 -5.72 -19.03 5.94
N ALA A 245 -6.70 -18.24 5.51
CA ALA A 245 -6.70 -16.81 5.79
C ALA A 245 -7.04 -16.48 7.27
N ILE A 246 -7.81 -17.35 7.95
CA ILE A 246 -7.98 -17.28 9.42
C ILE A 246 -6.65 -17.53 10.13
N ASP A 247 -5.84 -18.46 9.61
CA ASP A 247 -4.56 -18.79 10.21
C ASP A 247 -3.52 -17.69 10.02
N ILE A 248 -3.58 -16.94 8.92
CA ILE A 248 -2.75 -15.75 8.71
C ILE A 248 -3.04 -14.69 9.79
N GLU A 249 -4.30 -14.29 9.99
CA GLU A 249 -4.68 -13.32 11.03
C GLU A 249 -4.29 -13.84 12.42
N ALA A 250 -4.56 -15.11 12.71
CA ALA A 250 -4.20 -15.71 13.99
C ALA A 250 -2.67 -15.78 14.21
N ALA A 251 -1.87 -16.03 13.17
CA ALA A 251 -0.42 -16.06 13.27
C ALA A 251 0.15 -14.67 13.63
N VAL A 252 -0.38 -13.61 13.02
CA VAL A 252 0.00 -12.22 13.34
C VAL A 252 -0.34 -11.88 14.80
N HIS A 253 -1.58 -12.11 15.24
CA HIS A 253 -1.99 -11.81 16.64
C HIS A 253 -1.27 -12.68 17.68
N ALA A 254 -0.98 -13.94 17.32
CA ALA A 254 -0.15 -14.83 18.14
C ALA A 254 1.33 -14.45 18.10
N ARG A 255 1.73 -13.56 17.18
CA ARG A 255 3.10 -13.11 16.94
C ARG A 255 4.06 -14.26 16.68
N GLY A 256 3.67 -15.18 15.81
CA GLY A 256 4.44 -16.39 15.49
C GLY A 256 4.45 -17.46 16.59
N ALA A 257 3.92 -17.19 17.79
CA ALA A 257 3.81 -18.20 18.84
C ALA A 257 3.01 -19.41 18.34
N ARG A 258 3.47 -20.62 18.70
CA ARG A 258 2.84 -21.89 18.31
C ARG A 258 2.04 -22.48 19.47
N GLY A 259 1.30 -23.57 19.22
CA GLY A 259 0.56 -24.30 20.25
C GLY A 259 -0.70 -23.56 20.74
N PHE A 260 -0.90 -23.52 22.06
CA PHE A 260 -2.12 -23.03 22.70
C PHE A 260 -2.46 -21.59 22.33
N ARG A 261 -1.47 -20.68 22.30
CA ARG A 261 -1.71 -19.27 21.94
C ARG A 261 -2.25 -19.11 20.51
N ARG A 262 -1.66 -19.78 19.52
CA ARG A 262 -2.17 -19.77 18.13
C ARG A 262 -3.56 -20.40 18.04
N LEU A 263 -3.83 -21.43 18.84
CA LEU A 263 -5.16 -22.03 18.90
C LEU A 263 -6.21 -21.04 19.45
N CYS A 264 -5.90 -20.33 20.54
CA CYS A 264 -6.77 -19.29 21.10
C CYS A 264 -7.06 -18.19 20.08
N GLU A 265 -6.04 -17.67 19.39
CA GLU A 265 -6.24 -16.65 18.35
C GLU A 265 -7.08 -17.19 17.18
N ARG A 266 -6.86 -18.43 16.73
CA ARG A 266 -7.72 -19.07 15.71
C ARG A 266 -9.17 -19.17 16.15
N VAL A 267 -9.42 -19.51 17.41
CA VAL A 267 -10.78 -19.58 17.98
C VAL A 267 -11.39 -18.19 18.08
N ARG A 268 -10.62 -17.20 18.53
CA ARG A 268 -11.04 -15.78 18.61
C ARG A 268 -11.45 -15.26 17.24
N VAL A 269 -10.58 -15.37 16.23
CA VAL A 269 -10.87 -14.91 14.85
C VAL A 269 -12.11 -15.61 14.28
N ARG A 270 -12.28 -16.92 14.52
CA ARG A 270 -13.48 -17.66 14.11
C ARG A 270 -14.75 -17.16 14.79
N PHE A 271 -14.69 -16.92 16.10
CA PHE A 271 -15.80 -16.40 16.86
C PHE A 271 -16.20 -15.02 16.35
N GLU A 272 -15.23 -14.12 16.16
CA GLU A 272 -15.48 -12.78 15.63
C GLU A 272 -16.09 -12.81 14.21
N LEU A 273 -15.60 -13.68 13.32
CA LEU A 273 -16.20 -13.86 11.98
C LEU A 273 -17.65 -14.34 12.05
N ARG A 274 -17.95 -15.30 12.95
CA ARG A 274 -19.31 -15.82 13.13
C ARG A 274 -20.24 -14.77 13.74
N ALA A 275 -19.78 -14.03 14.74
CA ALA A 275 -20.51 -12.94 15.35
C ALA A 275 -20.82 -11.84 14.31
N HIS A 276 -19.82 -11.44 13.50
CA HIS A 276 -20.03 -10.47 12.44
C HIS A 276 -21.03 -10.97 11.40
N ALA A 277 -20.92 -12.22 10.94
CA ALA A 277 -21.89 -12.81 10.01
C ALA A 277 -23.31 -12.84 10.59
N LEU A 278 -23.46 -13.10 11.89
CA LEU A 278 -24.75 -13.07 12.57
C LEU A 278 -25.33 -11.66 12.66
N ILE A 279 -24.50 -10.66 13.00
CA ILE A 279 -24.89 -9.24 13.02
C ILE A 279 -25.39 -8.81 11.64
N MET A 280 -24.67 -9.18 10.58
CA MET A 280 -25.06 -8.90 9.19
C MET A 280 -26.40 -9.57 8.83
N LEU A 281 -26.55 -10.86 9.17
CA LEU A 281 -27.76 -11.64 8.87
C LEU A 281 -29.00 -11.08 9.57
N LEU A 282 -28.85 -10.70 10.84
CA LEU A 282 -29.94 -10.19 11.67
C LEU A 282 -30.13 -8.66 11.56
N ARG A 283 -29.28 -7.97 10.77
CA ARG A 283 -29.24 -6.50 10.65
C ARG A 283 -29.29 -5.80 12.01
N LEU A 284 -28.52 -6.31 12.98
CA LEU A 284 -28.49 -5.74 14.32
C LEU A 284 -27.88 -4.35 14.28
N PRO A 285 -28.39 -3.38 15.07
CA PRO A 285 -27.90 -2.00 15.10
C PRO A 285 -26.60 -1.86 15.88
N VAL A 286 -25.58 -2.62 15.49
CA VAL A 286 -24.27 -2.61 16.11
C VAL A 286 -23.38 -1.61 15.38
N THR A 287 -22.96 -0.60 16.12
CA THR A 287 -21.95 0.36 15.67
C THR A 287 -20.61 0.05 16.32
N ARG A 288 -19.52 0.14 15.55
CA ARG A 288 -18.14 0.02 16.06
C ARG A 288 -17.32 1.19 15.54
N VAL A 289 -16.77 2.00 16.43
CA VAL A 289 -15.99 3.21 16.08
C VAL A 289 -16.76 4.12 15.09
N GLY A 290 -18.03 4.36 15.38
CA GLY A 290 -18.90 5.19 14.52
C GLY A 290 -19.23 4.59 13.14
N LYS A 291 -19.03 3.29 12.93
CA LYS A 291 -19.42 2.56 11.71
C LYS A 291 -20.61 1.66 11.98
N TYR A 292 -21.66 1.77 11.17
CA TYR A 292 -22.70 0.77 11.10
C TYR A 292 -22.15 -0.48 10.40
N LEU A 293 -22.00 -1.58 11.14
CA LEU A 293 -21.37 -2.80 10.60
C LEU A 293 -22.02 -3.32 9.31
N PRO A 294 -23.36 -3.22 9.11
CA PRO A 294 -24.01 -3.60 7.86
C PRO A 294 -23.59 -2.83 6.61
N ASP A 295 -23.06 -1.61 6.74
CA ASP A 295 -22.57 -0.83 5.61
C ASP A 295 -21.08 -1.07 5.31
N GLY A 296 -20.46 -2.04 6.00
CA GLY A 296 -19.02 -2.31 5.87
C GLY A 296 -18.56 -2.57 4.43
N LYS A 297 -19.42 -3.14 3.57
CA LYS A 297 -19.09 -3.34 2.15
C LYS A 297 -18.99 -2.04 1.37
N LEU A 298 -19.80 -1.04 1.71
CA LEU A 298 -19.76 0.27 1.07
C LEU A 298 -18.52 1.04 1.52
N HIS A 299 -18.22 1.00 2.82
CA HIS A 299 -16.98 1.58 3.34
C HIS A 299 -15.73 0.95 2.71
N ASN A 300 -15.75 -0.37 2.47
CA ASN A 300 -14.66 -1.04 1.75
C ASN A 300 -14.44 -0.46 0.35
N ILE A 301 -15.49 -0.11 -0.38
CA ILE A 301 -15.41 0.45 -1.74
C ILE A 301 -14.86 1.88 -1.69
N VAL A 302 -15.39 2.70 -0.77
CA VAL A 302 -15.08 4.13 -0.64
C VAL A 302 -13.67 4.37 -0.08
N ASN A 303 -13.22 3.49 0.84
CA ASN A 303 -11.90 3.57 1.46
C ASN A 303 -10.89 2.62 0.79
N ALA A 304 -11.19 2.14 -0.43
CA ALA A 304 -10.31 1.27 -1.21
C ALA A 304 -9.15 2.07 -1.80
N ASP A 305 -7.94 1.67 -1.46
CA ASP A 305 -6.71 2.24 -1.99
C ASP A 305 -6.35 1.59 -3.33
N VAL A 306 -7.14 1.92 -4.37
CA VAL A 306 -7.03 1.37 -5.73
C VAL A 306 -6.14 2.19 -6.65
N GLN A 307 -5.81 3.43 -6.28
CA GLN A 307 -4.95 4.32 -7.04
C GLN A 307 -4.02 5.06 -6.09
N LYS A 308 -2.75 5.18 -6.48
CA LYS A 308 -1.70 5.81 -5.67
C LYS A 308 -0.73 6.57 -6.57
N PHE A 309 -0.01 7.50 -5.96
CA PHE A 309 1.08 8.20 -6.60
C PHE A 309 2.31 8.30 -5.68
N ASP A 310 3.44 7.78 -6.16
CA ASP A 310 4.75 7.81 -5.48
C ASP A 310 5.88 8.26 -6.43
N GLY A 311 5.57 9.23 -7.31
CA GLY A 311 6.37 9.58 -8.49
C GLY A 311 6.05 8.71 -9.70
N ARG A 312 5.34 7.59 -9.49
CA ARG A 312 4.75 6.74 -10.52
C ARG A 312 3.24 6.66 -10.32
N LEU A 313 2.48 6.61 -11.41
CA LEU A 313 1.05 6.33 -11.36
C LEU A 313 0.86 4.83 -11.14
N LYS A 314 0.17 4.46 -10.05
CA LYS A 314 -0.15 3.07 -9.71
C LYS A 314 -1.65 2.88 -9.63
N MET A 315 -2.19 1.87 -10.30
CA MET A 315 -3.63 1.59 -10.33
C MET A 315 -3.93 0.09 -10.29
N VAL A 316 -4.99 -0.28 -9.55
CA VAL A 316 -5.63 -1.59 -9.64
C VAL A 316 -6.98 -1.43 -10.31
N ILE A 317 -7.17 -2.09 -11.44
CA ILE A 317 -8.26 -1.80 -12.37
C ILE A 317 -9.02 -3.09 -12.69
N ALA A 318 -10.33 -3.12 -12.48
CA ALA A 318 -11.19 -4.15 -13.06
C ALA A 318 -11.58 -3.74 -14.49
N CYS A 319 -11.30 -4.59 -15.47
CA CYS A 319 -11.63 -4.33 -16.87
C CYS A 319 -11.85 -5.62 -17.66
N SER A 320 -12.34 -5.47 -18.90
CA SER A 320 -12.45 -6.56 -19.85
C SER A 320 -11.15 -6.73 -20.64
N THR A 321 -10.90 -7.95 -21.13
CA THR A 321 -9.76 -8.27 -22.00
C THR A 321 -9.62 -7.32 -23.20
N PRO A 322 -10.68 -6.97 -23.96
CA PRO A 322 -10.53 -6.01 -25.07
C PRO A 322 -10.15 -4.60 -24.61
N ALA A 323 -10.70 -4.12 -23.49
CA ALA A 323 -10.38 -2.81 -22.95
C ALA A 323 -8.93 -2.74 -22.48
N ARG A 324 -8.44 -3.77 -21.76
CA ARG A 324 -7.02 -3.89 -21.40
C ARG A 324 -6.13 -3.88 -22.64
N MET A 325 -6.42 -4.69 -23.65
CA MET A 325 -5.58 -4.76 -24.86
C MET A 325 -5.50 -3.41 -25.57
N SER A 326 -6.60 -2.68 -25.65
CA SER A 326 -6.62 -1.32 -26.21
C SER A 326 -5.79 -0.33 -25.37
N LEU A 327 -5.88 -0.42 -24.03
CA LEU A 327 -5.06 0.40 -23.14
C LEU A 327 -3.56 0.08 -23.32
N GLU A 328 -3.21 -1.21 -23.36
CA GLU A 328 -1.84 -1.68 -23.52
C GLU A 328 -1.24 -1.24 -24.86
N GLU A 329 -2.02 -1.26 -25.95
CA GLU A 329 -1.62 -0.72 -27.25
C GLU A 329 -1.27 0.78 -27.16
N LYS A 330 -2.11 1.58 -26.49
CA LYS A 330 -1.87 3.02 -26.34
C LYS A 330 -0.68 3.33 -25.42
N LEU A 331 -0.52 2.59 -24.33
CA LEU A 331 0.65 2.71 -23.45
C LEU A 331 1.93 2.28 -24.17
N SER A 332 1.89 1.22 -24.98
CA SER A 332 3.01 0.77 -25.80
C SER A 332 3.43 1.83 -26.82
N ALA A 333 2.48 2.56 -27.41
CA ALA A 333 2.79 3.68 -28.30
C ALA A 333 3.53 4.81 -27.56
N LEU A 334 3.05 5.22 -26.37
CA LEU A 334 3.72 6.22 -25.54
C LEU A 334 5.12 5.76 -25.08
N GLU A 335 5.29 4.47 -24.80
CA GLU A 335 6.58 3.88 -24.45
C GLU A 335 7.54 3.85 -25.66
N ALA A 336 7.05 3.53 -26.85
CA ALA A 336 7.82 3.56 -28.10
C ALA A 336 8.27 4.98 -28.48
N GLU A 337 7.49 6.00 -28.11
CA GLU A 337 7.85 7.41 -28.22
C GLU A 337 8.86 7.86 -27.15
N GLY A 338 9.21 7.00 -26.18
CA GLY A 338 10.11 7.33 -25.08
C GLY A 338 9.50 8.27 -24.04
N ARG A 339 8.17 8.42 -24.01
CA ARG A 339 7.48 9.31 -23.06
C ARG A 339 7.27 8.66 -21.70
N ILE A 340 7.02 7.36 -21.68
CA ILE A 340 6.77 6.57 -20.46
C ILE A 340 7.58 5.27 -20.46
N ARG A 341 7.76 4.70 -19.27
CA ARG A 341 7.93 3.26 -19.06
C ARG A 341 6.71 2.76 -18.30
N TYR A 342 6.19 1.58 -18.64
CA TYR A 342 5.09 1.00 -17.88
C TYR A 342 5.27 -0.49 -17.60
N GLY A 343 4.67 -0.94 -16.50
CA GLY A 343 4.52 -2.32 -16.12
C GLY A 343 3.04 -2.65 -15.89
N ILE A 344 2.62 -3.83 -16.30
CA ILE A 344 1.26 -4.32 -16.25
C ILE A 344 1.26 -5.79 -15.80
N HIS A 345 0.40 -6.13 -14.85
CA HIS A 345 0.15 -7.51 -14.43
C HIS A 345 -1.34 -7.80 -14.48
N VAL A 346 -1.73 -8.92 -15.07
CA VAL A 346 -3.12 -9.29 -15.34
C VAL A 346 -3.46 -10.56 -14.57
N THR A 347 -4.60 -10.54 -13.89
CA THR A 347 -5.19 -11.68 -13.19
C THR A 347 -6.72 -11.58 -13.25
N ASP A 348 -7.43 -12.44 -12.56
CA ASP A 348 -8.90 -12.52 -12.55
C ASP A 348 -9.53 -12.02 -11.23
N ARG A 349 -8.71 -11.60 -10.26
CA ARG A 349 -9.16 -11.21 -8.92
C ARG A 349 -8.23 -10.21 -8.23
N ALA A 350 -8.78 -9.47 -7.27
CA ALA A 350 -8.04 -8.58 -6.38
C ALA A 350 -7.86 -9.21 -4.99
N ILE A 351 -6.83 -8.74 -4.29
CA ILE A 351 -6.60 -9.03 -2.87
C ILE A 351 -6.80 -7.74 -2.09
N MET A 352 -7.49 -7.85 -0.96
CA MET A 352 -7.73 -6.74 -0.06
C MET A 352 -7.14 -7.05 1.32
N THR A 353 -6.31 -6.14 1.83
CA THR A 353 -5.74 -6.20 3.18
C THR A 353 -6.26 -5.02 3.98
N CYS A 354 -7.10 -5.28 4.98
CA CYS A 354 -7.78 -4.20 5.69
C CYS A 354 -6.97 -3.71 6.89
N LEU A 355 -6.96 -2.39 7.03
CA LEU A 355 -6.43 -1.68 8.17
C LEU A 355 -7.57 -0.88 8.80
N ILE A 356 -7.95 -1.26 10.00
CA ILE A 356 -8.95 -0.52 10.79
C ILE A 356 -8.25 -0.06 12.04
N HIS A 357 -8.11 1.26 12.24
CA HIS A 357 -7.60 1.71 13.52
C HIS A 357 -8.60 1.34 14.61
N ALA A 358 -8.15 0.69 15.68
CA ALA A 358 -9.05 0.17 16.72
C ALA A 358 -9.81 1.27 17.49
N GLU A 359 -9.27 2.49 17.47
CA GLU A 359 -9.65 3.63 18.31
C GLU A 359 -10.04 4.87 17.49
N ALA A 360 -9.88 4.82 16.16
CA ALA A 360 -10.05 5.97 15.28
C ALA A 360 -10.96 5.60 14.08
N PRO A 361 -11.83 6.51 13.61
CA PRO A 361 -12.78 6.21 12.53
C PRO A 361 -12.11 5.93 11.19
N GLU A 362 -10.84 6.33 11.02
CA GLU A 362 -10.02 6.10 9.85
C GLU A 362 -9.90 4.60 9.53
N GLU A 363 -10.00 4.31 8.24
CA GLU A 363 -9.89 2.97 7.70
C GLU A 363 -9.37 3.09 6.28
N VAL A 364 -8.53 2.14 5.92
CA VAL A 364 -8.06 1.97 4.56
C VAL A 364 -8.09 0.50 4.22
N HIS A 365 -8.47 0.22 2.99
CA HIS A 365 -8.38 -1.10 2.41
C HIS A 365 -7.31 -1.08 1.35
N PHE A 366 -6.16 -1.67 1.67
CA PHE A 366 -5.12 -1.84 0.67
C PHE A 366 -5.59 -2.86 -0.35
N VAL A 367 -5.65 -2.43 -1.62
CA VAL A 367 -6.06 -3.26 -2.74
C VAL A 367 -4.86 -3.46 -3.66
N ASP A 368 -4.68 -4.71 -4.08
CA ASP A 368 -3.74 -5.08 -5.13
C ASP A 368 -4.35 -6.16 -6.03
N ALA A 369 -3.84 -6.34 -7.25
CA ALA A 369 -4.22 -7.47 -8.08
C ALA A 369 -3.57 -8.75 -7.52
N ALA A 370 -4.28 -9.89 -7.60
CA ALA A 370 -3.76 -11.18 -7.15
C ALA A 370 -2.55 -11.69 -7.95
N ASP A 371 -1.99 -12.81 -7.51
CA ASP A 371 -0.84 -13.48 -8.14
C ASP A 371 0.40 -12.59 -8.31
N GLY A 372 0.54 -11.60 -7.42
CA GLY A 372 1.72 -10.75 -7.30
C GLY A 372 1.54 -9.28 -7.67
N GLY A 373 0.42 -8.89 -8.28
CA GLY A 373 -0.02 -7.49 -8.37
C GLY A 373 1.05 -6.49 -8.77
N TYR A 374 1.22 -5.44 -7.97
CA TYR A 374 2.23 -4.41 -8.18
C TYR A 374 3.65 -4.97 -8.22
N ALA A 375 3.98 -6.03 -7.48
CA ALA A 375 5.32 -6.61 -7.52
C ALA A 375 5.65 -7.19 -8.91
N GLN A 376 4.68 -7.84 -9.58
CA GLN A 376 4.87 -8.35 -10.95
C GLN A 376 4.92 -7.22 -11.98
N ALA A 377 4.03 -6.23 -11.85
CA ALA A 377 4.08 -5.04 -12.70
C ALA A 377 5.43 -4.30 -12.57
N ALA A 378 5.96 -4.20 -11.35
CA ALA A 378 7.26 -3.58 -11.08
C ALA A 378 8.43 -4.37 -11.68
N ILE A 379 8.37 -5.71 -11.74
CA ILE A 379 9.38 -6.53 -12.42
C ILE A 379 9.41 -6.20 -13.91
N GLN A 380 8.24 -6.13 -14.56
CA GLN A 380 8.17 -5.77 -15.97
C GLN A 380 8.71 -4.35 -16.22
N LEU A 381 8.37 -3.38 -15.36
CA LEU A 381 8.89 -2.02 -15.44
C LEU A 381 10.42 -1.97 -15.28
N LYS A 382 10.97 -2.69 -14.31
CA LYS A 382 12.43 -2.75 -14.04
C LYS A 382 13.19 -3.39 -15.20
N ALA A 383 12.64 -4.43 -15.84
CA ALA A 383 13.24 -5.06 -17.01
C ALA A 383 13.40 -4.10 -18.20
N LYS A 384 12.60 -3.02 -18.24
CA LYS A 384 12.66 -1.96 -19.25
C LYS A 384 13.54 -0.77 -18.84
N THR A 385 14.05 -0.76 -17.61
CA THR A 385 14.90 0.32 -17.11
C THR A 385 16.34 0.08 -17.58
N PRO A 386 16.99 1.04 -18.26
CA PRO A 386 18.39 0.88 -18.65
C PRO A 386 19.23 0.66 -17.39
N VAL A 387 20.09 -0.37 -17.37
CA VAL A 387 21.09 -0.51 -16.32
C VAL A 387 22.04 0.68 -16.43
N PRO A 388 22.23 1.49 -15.37
CA PRO A 388 23.21 2.56 -15.41
C PRO A 388 24.58 1.96 -15.73
N ASP A 389 25.24 2.46 -16.78
CA ASP A 389 26.62 2.09 -17.09
C ASP A 389 27.51 2.68 -15.98
N LEU A 390 27.78 1.88 -14.94
CA LEU A 390 28.63 2.24 -13.78
C LEU A 390 30.12 2.38 -14.16
N ARG A 391 30.41 2.70 -15.41
CA ARG A 391 31.75 2.94 -15.97
C ARG A 391 31.79 4.27 -16.70
N ARG A 392 31.59 5.38 -15.98
CA ARG A 392 32.14 6.69 -16.38
C ARG A 392 32.61 7.49 -15.19
#